data_AF-A0A7V2YBR3-F1
#
_entry.id   AF-A0A7V2YBR3-F1
#
_cell.length_a   1.000
_cell.length_b   1.000
_cell.length_c   1.000
_cell.angle_alpha   90.00
_cell.angle_beta   90.00
_cell.angle_gamma   90.00
#
_symmetry.space_group_name_H-M   'P 1'
#
loop_
_entity.id
_entity.type
_entity.pdbx_description
1 polymer ?
#
loop_
_entity_poly.entity_id
_entity_poly.type
_entity_poly.pdbx_seq_one_letter_code
_entity_poly.pdbx_strand_id
1 'polypeptide(L)'
;MESISESMVEETWLEVVQLPPEEAQNQVQGVWKRQPELMQFLMELTEELSQGASELAFYLFFVVVRMFEKAYGEGIQEVMAEEILENFEANQDFLEKLAGINDPLLERLMDPGLWDQPYVLRYVVEALLEASQNEEDPIELSEQEFGYLFLLLKTVIDSLHKASAVK
;
A
#
# COMPACT_ATOMS: atom_id res chain seq x y z
N MET A 1 -15.23 1.82 6.43
CA MET A 1 -15.88 1.66 5.11
C MET A 1 -16.07 0.17 4.82
N GLU A 2 -16.80 -0.21 3.77
CA GLU A 2 -16.80 -1.62 3.32
C GLU A 2 -15.40 -2.00 2.79
N SER A 3 -15.11 -3.30 2.61
CA SER A 3 -13.86 -3.74 1.99
C SER A 3 -13.90 -3.55 0.48
N ILE A 4 -12.84 -3.03 -0.14
CA ILE A 4 -12.67 -3.04 -1.60
C ILE A 4 -12.66 -4.49 -2.07
N SER A 5 -13.47 -4.83 -3.08
CA SER A 5 -13.58 -6.20 -3.57
C SER A 5 -12.35 -6.64 -4.36
N GLU A 6 -12.07 -7.95 -4.36
CA GLU A 6 -10.99 -8.55 -5.16
C GLU A 6 -11.06 -8.15 -6.64
N SER A 7 -12.27 -8.21 -7.23
CA SER A 7 -12.47 -7.81 -8.63
C SER A 7 -12.09 -6.36 -8.92
N MET A 8 -12.28 -5.46 -7.95
CA MET A 8 -11.94 -4.04 -8.10
C MET A 8 -10.44 -3.81 -7.98
N VAL A 9 -9.77 -4.56 -7.10
CA VAL A 9 -8.31 -4.59 -6.99
C VAL A 9 -7.70 -5.05 -8.33
N GLU A 10 -8.16 -6.18 -8.87
CA GLU A 10 -7.69 -6.72 -10.16
C GLU A 10 -7.91 -5.74 -11.32
N GLU A 11 -9.12 -5.17 -11.42
CA GLU A 11 -9.45 -4.21 -12.47
C GLU A 11 -8.58 -2.96 -12.40
N THR A 12 -8.34 -2.43 -11.19
CA THR A 12 -7.51 -1.24 -10.99
C THR A 12 -6.05 -1.51 -11.35
N TRP A 13 -5.51 -2.65 -10.94
CA TRP A 13 -4.14 -3.02 -11.28
C TRP A 13 -3.96 -3.15 -12.80
N LEU A 14 -4.89 -3.82 -13.49
CA LEU A 14 -4.88 -3.95 -14.95
C LEU A 14 -4.91 -2.59 -15.65
N GLU A 15 -5.72 -1.65 -15.15
CA GLU A 15 -5.76 -0.29 -15.68
C GLU A 15 -4.42 0.42 -15.51
N VAL A 16 -3.81 0.35 -14.33
CA VAL A 16 -2.52 1.00 -14.05
C VAL A 16 -1.41 0.45 -14.96
N VAL A 17 -1.35 -0.86 -15.17
CA VAL A 17 -0.37 -1.50 -16.07
C VAL A 17 -0.54 -1.06 -17.52
N GLN A 18 -1.76 -0.70 -17.92
CA GLN A 18 -2.07 -0.27 -19.29
C GLN A 18 -1.93 1.25 -19.50
N LEU A 19 -1.59 2.03 -18.47
CA LEU A 19 -1.49 3.47 -18.58
C LEU A 19 -0.32 3.88 -19.51
N PRO A 20 -0.58 4.77 -20.50
CA PRO A 20 0.48 5.41 -21.23
C PRO A 20 1.41 6.19 -20.28
N PRO A 21 2.73 6.23 -20.52
CA PRO A 21 3.68 6.87 -19.61
C PRO A 21 3.36 8.35 -19.28
N GLU A 22 2.90 9.13 -20.27
CA GLU A 22 2.51 10.53 -20.06
C GLU A 22 1.27 10.66 -19.15
N GLU A 23 0.31 9.74 -19.27
CA GLU A 23 -0.89 9.72 -18.44
C GLU A 23 -0.56 9.25 -17.02
N ALA A 24 0.30 8.24 -16.88
CA ALA A 24 0.79 7.77 -15.59
C ALA A 24 1.45 8.92 -14.80
N GLN A 25 2.33 9.69 -15.44
CA GLN A 25 2.99 10.83 -14.80
C GLN A 25 1.99 11.89 -14.30
N ASN A 26 0.98 12.22 -15.12
CA ASN A 26 -0.05 13.17 -14.73
C ASN A 26 -0.90 12.66 -13.57
N GLN A 27 -1.25 11.37 -13.55
CA GLN A 27 -2.03 10.77 -12.47
C GLN A 27 -1.24 10.70 -11.17
N VAL A 28 0.04 10.33 -11.22
CA VAL A 28 0.94 10.32 -10.06
C VAL A 28 1.02 11.72 -9.45
N GLN A 29 1.23 12.77 -10.25
CA GLN A 29 1.22 14.15 -9.76
C GLN A 29 -0.13 14.56 -9.17
N GLY A 30 -1.23 14.04 -9.71
CA GLY A 30 -2.58 14.26 -9.16
C GLY A 30 -2.73 13.67 -7.76
N VAL A 31 -2.28 12.43 -7.57
CA VAL A 31 -2.26 11.74 -6.28
C VAL A 31 -1.41 12.51 -5.27
N TRP A 32 -0.21 12.97 -5.66
CA TRP A 32 0.68 13.71 -4.77
C TRP A 32 0.06 15.00 -4.24
N LYS A 33 -0.73 15.70 -5.06
CA LYS A 33 -1.43 16.93 -4.66
C LYS A 33 -2.61 16.67 -3.73
N ARG A 34 -3.22 15.49 -3.81
CA ARG A 34 -4.38 15.11 -2.97
C ARG A 34 -3.96 14.47 -1.65
N GLN A 35 -2.81 13.79 -1.63
CA GLN A 35 -2.30 13.07 -0.47
C GLN A 35 -0.84 13.48 -0.18
N PRO A 36 -0.57 14.77 0.09
CA PRO A 36 0.79 15.28 0.27
C PRO A 36 1.51 14.67 1.49
N GLU A 37 0.80 14.49 2.61
CA GLU A 37 1.40 13.96 3.84
C GLU A 37 1.75 12.46 3.71
N LEU A 38 0.90 11.66 3.06
CA LEU A 38 1.23 10.25 2.76
C LEU A 38 2.44 10.12 1.82
N MET A 39 2.55 11.04 0.85
CA MET A 39 3.70 11.11 -0.04
C MET A 39 4.97 11.47 0.74
N GLN A 40 4.91 12.50 1.58
CA GLN A 40 6.04 12.90 2.42
C GLN A 40 6.47 11.76 3.35
N PHE A 41 5.51 11.09 4.01
CA PHE A 41 5.77 9.92 4.84
C PHE A 41 6.56 8.84 4.09
N LEU A 42 6.14 8.48 2.87
CA LEU A 42 6.87 7.50 2.07
C LEU A 42 8.24 7.99 1.62
N MET A 43 8.37 9.27 1.25
CA MET A 43 9.65 9.85 0.86
C MET A 43 10.67 9.80 2.00
N GLU A 44 10.26 10.21 3.20
CA GLU A 44 11.14 10.22 4.36
C GLU A 44 11.52 8.81 4.79
N LEU A 45 10.53 7.90 4.85
CA LEU A 45 10.75 6.55 5.35
C LEU A 45 11.37 5.60 4.32
N THR A 46 11.45 5.97 3.04
CA THR A 46 12.15 5.17 2.02
C THR A 46 13.50 5.76 1.59
N GLU A 47 13.95 6.88 2.17
CA GLU A 47 15.20 7.57 1.77
C GLU A 47 16.45 6.68 1.92
N GLU A 48 16.49 5.85 2.97
CA GLU A 48 17.64 4.97 3.25
C GLU A 48 17.51 3.58 2.61
N LEU A 49 16.40 3.29 1.92
CA LEU A 49 16.21 2.00 1.25
C LEU A 49 17.00 1.93 -0.06
N SER A 50 17.17 0.70 -0.56
CA SER A 50 17.67 0.51 -1.92
C SER A 50 16.77 1.22 -2.94
N GLN A 51 17.34 1.66 -4.06
CA GLN A 51 16.60 2.35 -5.12
C GLN A 51 15.38 1.51 -5.59
N GLY A 52 15.58 0.21 -5.81
CA GLY A 52 14.51 -0.69 -6.22
C GLY A 52 13.39 -0.82 -5.18
N ALA A 53 13.74 -0.89 -3.89
CA ALA A 53 12.74 -0.93 -2.82
C ALA A 53 11.94 0.39 -2.71
N SER A 54 12.60 1.54 -2.82
CA SER A 54 11.94 2.85 -2.81
C SER A 54 11.01 3.02 -4.03
N GLU A 55 11.49 2.70 -5.24
CA GLU A 55 10.69 2.76 -6.46
C GLU A 55 9.46 1.83 -6.40
N LEU A 56 9.62 0.62 -5.87
CA LEU A 56 8.52 -0.32 -5.64
C LEU A 56 7.51 0.23 -4.63
N ALA A 57 7.97 0.87 -3.55
CA ALA A 57 7.10 1.50 -2.56
C ALA A 57 6.22 2.58 -3.19
N PHE A 58 6.79 3.47 -4.00
CA PHE A 58 6.05 4.53 -4.69
C PHE A 58 5.07 3.98 -5.74
N TYR A 59 5.48 2.95 -6.48
CA TYR A 59 4.60 2.26 -7.42
C TYR A 59 3.37 1.66 -6.71
N LEU A 60 3.59 0.89 -5.65
CA LEU A 60 2.51 0.25 -4.89
C LEU A 60 1.63 1.28 -4.17
N PHE A 61 2.22 2.35 -3.65
CA PHE A 61 1.46 3.48 -3.12
C PHE A 61 0.50 4.06 -4.15
N PHE A 62 0.99 4.34 -5.36
CA PHE A 62 0.16 4.88 -6.42
C PHE A 62 -1.01 3.93 -6.75
N VAL A 63 -0.72 2.63 -6.93
CA VAL A 63 -1.74 1.62 -7.19
C VAL A 63 -2.77 1.55 -6.07
N VAL A 64 -2.34 1.55 -4.81
CA VAL A 64 -3.23 1.53 -3.63
C VAL A 64 -4.13 2.75 -3.63
N VAL A 65 -3.60 3.97 -3.80
CA VAL A 65 -4.44 5.18 -3.85
C VAL A 65 -5.46 5.09 -4.97
N ARG A 66 -5.08 4.59 -6.15
CA ARG A 66 -6.02 4.39 -7.27
C ARG A 66 -7.13 3.40 -6.93
N MET A 67 -6.85 2.33 -6.18
CA MET A 67 -7.87 1.39 -5.72
C MET A 67 -8.91 2.07 -4.82
N PHE A 68 -8.44 2.89 -3.88
CA PHE A 68 -9.33 3.65 -3.01
C PHE A 68 -10.13 4.71 -3.79
N GLU A 69 -9.48 5.47 -4.68
CA GLU A 69 -10.15 6.47 -5.52
C GLU A 69 -11.22 5.85 -6.41
N LYS A 70 -10.97 4.66 -6.96
CA LYS A 70 -11.95 3.93 -7.76
C LYS A 70 -13.13 3.43 -6.92
N ALA A 71 -12.85 2.94 -5.71
CA ALA A 71 -13.86 2.38 -4.82
C ALA A 71 -14.78 3.44 -4.19
N TYR A 72 -14.20 4.56 -3.75
CA TYR A 72 -14.89 5.56 -2.92
C TYR A 72 -15.01 6.93 -3.58
N GLY A 73 -14.41 7.11 -4.77
CA GLY A 73 -14.34 8.35 -5.50
C GLY A 73 -13.07 9.16 -5.22
N GLU A 74 -12.80 10.15 -6.06
CA GLU A 74 -11.61 11.03 -5.96
C GLU A 74 -11.67 12.02 -4.77
N GLY A 75 -12.75 12.00 -3.99
CA GLY A 75 -13.00 12.88 -2.85
C GLY A 75 -12.58 12.30 -1.49
N ILE A 76 -11.70 11.30 -1.46
CA ILE A 76 -11.10 10.80 -0.21
C ILE A 76 -10.42 11.98 0.47
N GLN A 77 -10.68 12.16 1.76
CA GLN A 77 -10.08 13.24 2.51
C GLN A 77 -8.56 13.11 2.50
N GLU A 78 -7.89 14.26 2.51
CA GLU A 78 -6.46 14.33 2.76
C GLU A 78 -6.17 13.72 4.14
N VAL A 79 -5.27 12.74 4.19
CA VAL A 79 -4.82 12.15 5.45
C VAL A 79 -3.83 13.09 6.12
N MET A 80 -4.03 13.40 7.39
CA MET A 80 -3.11 14.26 8.14
C MET A 80 -1.90 13.49 8.67
N ALA A 81 -0.75 14.17 8.80
CA ALA A 81 0.48 13.57 9.35
C ALA A 81 0.29 12.87 10.71
N GLU A 82 -0.50 13.46 11.60
CA GLU A 82 -0.82 12.89 12.91
C GLU A 82 -1.53 11.54 12.79
N GLU A 83 -2.48 11.41 11.87
CA GLU A 83 -3.21 10.15 11.63
C GLU A 83 -2.31 9.07 11.01
N ILE A 84 -1.37 9.47 10.14
CA ILE A 84 -0.39 8.56 9.56
C ILE A 84 0.51 7.98 10.66
N LEU A 85 1.01 8.82 11.55
CA LEU A 85 1.86 8.39 12.67
C LEU A 85 1.10 7.46 13.63
N GLU A 86 -0.14 7.81 14.00
CA GLU A 86 -0.98 6.93 14.82
C GLU A 86 -1.20 5.56 14.18
N ASN A 87 -1.45 5.51 12.86
CA ASN A 87 -1.60 4.26 12.13
C ASN A 87 -0.29 3.48 12.04
N PHE A 88 0.84 4.18 11.85
CA PHE A 88 2.15 3.56 11.77
C PHE A 88 2.52 2.87 13.08
N GLU A 89 2.38 3.57 14.20
CA GLU A 89 2.63 3.01 15.55
C GLU A 89 1.69 1.84 15.85
N ALA A 90 0.39 2.00 15.58
CA ALA A 90 -0.58 0.93 15.76
C ALA A 90 -0.26 -0.32 14.92
N ASN A 91 0.27 -0.11 13.71
CA ASN A 91 0.67 -1.19 12.82
C ASN A 91 1.95 -1.88 13.27
N GLN A 92 2.94 -1.15 13.78
CA GLN A 92 4.12 -1.76 14.40
C GLN A 92 3.71 -2.69 15.54
N ASP A 93 2.93 -2.17 16.50
CA ASP A 93 2.40 -2.92 17.64
C ASP A 93 1.63 -4.18 17.22
N PHE A 94 0.81 -4.04 16.19
CA PHE A 94 -0.01 -5.12 15.67
C PHE A 94 0.86 -6.21 14.99
N LEU A 95 1.83 -5.81 14.17
CA LEU A 95 2.73 -6.74 13.50
C LEU A 95 3.68 -7.45 14.47
N GLU A 96 4.16 -6.77 15.51
CA GLU A 96 4.95 -7.41 16.58
C GLU A 96 4.15 -8.51 17.29
N LYS A 97 2.87 -8.25 17.60
CA LYS A 97 1.97 -9.25 18.18
C LYS A 97 1.72 -10.42 17.23
N LEU A 98 1.61 -10.15 15.93
CA LEU A 98 1.46 -11.18 14.91
C LEU A 98 2.73 -12.02 14.71
N ALA A 99 3.93 -11.43 14.80
CA ALA A 99 5.19 -12.15 14.67
C ALA A 99 5.37 -13.23 15.76
N GLY A 100 4.70 -13.08 16.90
CA GLY A 100 4.66 -14.10 17.97
C GLY A 100 3.82 -15.34 17.66
N ILE A 101 3.12 -15.39 16.53
CA ILE A 101 2.27 -16.50 16.09
C ILE A 101 2.98 -17.24 14.93
N ASN A 102 2.93 -18.58 14.87
CA ASN A 102 3.71 -19.43 13.95
C ASN A 102 3.00 -19.81 12.63
N ASP A 103 2.20 -18.91 12.05
CA ASP A 103 1.48 -19.18 10.78
C ASP A 103 2.04 -18.32 9.63
N PRO A 104 2.04 -18.82 8.39
CA PRO A 104 2.47 -18.06 7.22
C PRO A 104 1.65 -16.77 7.01
N LEU A 105 2.33 -15.67 6.63
CA LEU A 105 1.69 -14.35 6.44
C LEU A 105 0.51 -14.40 5.46
N LEU A 106 0.65 -15.12 4.33
CA LEU A 106 -0.40 -15.26 3.31
C LEU A 106 -1.66 -15.95 3.84
N GLU A 107 -1.51 -16.97 4.69
CA GLU A 107 -2.66 -17.66 5.28
C GLU A 107 -3.45 -16.74 6.22
N ARG A 108 -2.79 -15.77 6.85
CA ARG A 108 -3.43 -14.75 7.69
C ARG A 108 -4.13 -13.66 6.92
N LEU A 109 -3.64 -13.29 5.73
CA LEU A 109 -4.32 -12.32 4.85
C LEU A 109 -5.71 -12.82 4.44
N MET A 110 -5.93 -14.13 4.49
CA MET A 110 -7.23 -14.75 4.22
C MET A 110 -8.18 -14.76 5.42
N ASP A 111 -7.79 -14.28 6.61
CA ASP A 111 -8.67 -14.18 7.77
C ASP A 111 -9.61 -12.96 7.62
N PRO A 112 -10.92 -13.17 7.38
CA PRO A 112 -11.86 -12.09 7.07
C PRO A 112 -12.19 -11.18 8.25
N GLY A 113 -11.62 -11.41 9.44
CA GLY A 113 -11.78 -10.54 10.61
C GLY A 113 -10.52 -9.77 11.03
N LEU A 114 -9.39 -10.02 10.38
CA LEU A 114 -8.10 -9.50 10.82
C LEU A 114 -7.70 -8.18 10.14
N TRP A 115 -8.28 -7.87 8.98
CA TRP A 115 -7.87 -6.75 8.14
C TRP A 115 -9.08 -5.96 7.63
N ASP A 116 -9.00 -4.64 7.63
CA ASP A 116 -10.06 -3.77 7.10
C ASP A 116 -10.16 -3.79 5.56
N GLN A 117 -9.03 -4.07 4.88
CA GLN A 117 -8.90 -4.13 3.42
C GLN A 117 -8.10 -5.37 2.98
N PRO A 118 -8.63 -6.59 3.20
CA PRO A 118 -7.89 -7.83 3.02
C PRO A 118 -7.40 -8.03 1.58
N TYR A 119 -8.21 -7.66 0.57
CA TYR A 119 -7.85 -7.84 -0.84
C TYR A 119 -6.78 -6.86 -1.31
N VAL A 120 -6.80 -5.61 -0.82
CA VAL A 120 -5.75 -4.62 -1.12
C VAL A 120 -4.42 -5.04 -0.47
N LEU A 121 -4.49 -5.51 0.78
CA LEU A 121 -3.31 -5.96 1.50
C LEU A 121 -2.72 -7.23 0.88
N ARG A 122 -3.56 -8.17 0.45
CA ARG A 122 -3.15 -9.35 -0.30
C ARG A 122 -2.42 -8.98 -1.59
N TYR A 123 -2.97 -8.06 -2.37
CA TYR A 123 -2.32 -7.55 -3.57
C TYR A 123 -0.94 -6.98 -3.27
N VAL A 124 -0.79 -6.16 -2.22
CA VAL A 124 0.51 -5.61 -1.82
C VAL A 124 1.51 -6.71 -1.52
N VAL A 125 1.12 -7.73 -0.76
CA VAL A 125 2.02 -8.84 -0.41
C VAL A 125 2.39 -9.67 -1.64
N GLU A 126 1.42 -9.99 -2.49
CA GLU A 126 1.67 -10.70 -3.75
C GLU A 126 2.62 -9.90 -4.65
N ALA A 127 2.40 -8.59 -4.82
CA ALA A 127 3.25 -7.74 -5.65
C ALA A 127 4.67 -7.59 -5.11
N LEU A 128 4.85 -7.50 -3.78
CA LEU A 128 6.19 -7.50 -3.16
C LEU A 128 6.91 -8.84 -3.40
N LEU A 129 6.20 -9.96 -3.28
CA LEU A 129 6.76 -11.30 -3.53
C LEU A 129 7.13 -11.46 -5.00
N GLU A 130 6.23 -11.13 -5.92
CA GLU A 130 6.44 -11.20 -7.37
C GLU A 130 7.63 -10.35 -7.81
N ALA A 131 7.74 -9.12 -7.30
CA ALA A 131 8.88 -8.23 -7.59
C ALA A 131 10.21 -8.85 -7.13
N SER A 132 10.24 -9.46 -5.95
CA SER A 132 11.46 -10.10 -5.42
C SER A 132 11.83 -11.42 -6.10
N GLN A 133 10.85 -12.10 -6.70
CA GLN A 133 11.00 -13.44 -7.28
C GLN A 133 11.00 -13.43 -8.82
N ASN A 134 10.97 -12.26 -9.45
CA ASN A 134 10.98 -12.13 -10.90
C ASN A 134 12.21 -12.79 -11.52
N GLU A 135 12.01 -13.65 -12.52
CA GLU A 135 13.10 -14.42 -13.14
C GLU A 135 14.00 -13.57 -14.06
N GLU A 136 13.47 -12.48 -14.63
CA GLU A 136 14.15 -11.66 -15.63
C GLU A 136 14.79 -10.39 -15.02
N ASP A 137 14.09 -9.73 -14.09
CA ASP A 137 14.52 -8.48 -13.45
C ASP A 137 14.01 -8.41 -11.99
N PRO A 138 14.63 -9.17 -11.06
CA PRO A 138 14.22 -9.16 -9.66
C PRO A 138 14.60 -7.86 -8.96
N ILE A 139 13.67 -7.31 -8.19
CA ILE A 139 13.97 -6.28 -7.21
C ILE A 139 14.53 -6.97 -5.97
N GLU A 140 15.83 -6.84 -5.73
CA GLU A 140 16.47 -7.39 -4.54
C GLU A 140 15.91 -6.73 -3.28
N LEU A 141 15.08 -7.47 -2.54
CA LEU A 141 14.56 -7.06 -1.24
C LEU A 141 15.14 -7.98 -0.17
N SER A 142 15.84 -7.42 0.81
CA SER A 142 16.13 -8.13 2.05
C SER A 142 14.84 -8.45 2.81
N GLU A 143 14.87 -9.44 3.70
CA GLU A 143 13.71 -9.74 4.58
C GLU A 143 13.29 -8.50 5.39
N GLN A 144 14.27 -7.67 5.80
CA GLN A 144 14.03 -6.43 6.51
C GLN A 144 13.34 -5.38 5.64
N GLU A 145 13.82 -5.17 4.41
CA GLU A 145 13.18 -4.26 3.45
C GLU A 145 11.76 -4.73 3.11
N PHE A 146 11.56 -6.03 2.88
CA PHE A 146 10.23 -6.59 2.62
C PHE A 146 9.26 -6.30 3.78
N GLY A 147 9.66 -6.62 5.02
CA GLY A 147 8.83 -6.39 6.20
C GLY A 147 8.54 -4.90 6.43
N TYR A 148 9.52 -4.05 6.15
CA TYR A 148 9.38 -2.62 6.30
C TYR A 148 8.48 -2.01 5.23
N LEU A 149 8.64 -2.37 3.95
CA LEU A 149 7.73 -1.95 2.88
C LEU A 149 6.28 -2.40 3.13
N PHE A 150 6.10 -3.62 3.62
CA PHE A 150 4.79 -4.11 4.04
C PHE A 150 4.17 -3.24 5.14
N LEU A 151 4.94 -2.88 6.17
CA LEU A 151 4.48 -1.97 7.23
C LEU A 151 4.09 -0.59 6.69
N LEU A 152 4.91 0.00 5.81
CA LEU A 152 4.64 1.31 5.21
C LEU A 152 3.36 1.28 4.37
N LEU A 153 3.21 0.28 3.50
CA LEU A 153 2.03 0.16 2.63
C LEU A 153 0.77 -0.21 3.41
N LYS A 154 0.86 -1.03 4.47
CA LYS A 154 -0.25 -1.26 5.39
C LYS A 154 -0.71 0.06 6.04
N THR A 155 0.24 0.89 6.45
CA THR A 155 -0.05 2.20 7.05
C THR A 155 -0.79 3.12 6.07
N VAL A 156 -0.38 3.13 4.80
CA VAL A 156 -1.11 3.83 3.73
C VAL A 156 -2.54 3.30 3.59
N ILE A 157 -2.72 1.98 3.53
CA ILE A 157 -4.03 1.34 3.38
C ILE A 157 -4.97 1.72 4.53
N ASP A 158 -4.51 1.60 5.78
CA ASP A 158 -5.34 1.89 6.95
C ASP A 158 -5.69 3.38 7.05
N SER A 159 -4.73 4.24 6.67
CA SER A 159 -4.94 5.69 6.64
C SER A 159 -6.00 6.08 5.60
N LEU A 160 -5.88 5.54 4.38
CA LEU A 160 -6.88 5.77 3.33
C LEU A 160 -8.24 5.16 3.69
N HIS A 161 -8.28 4.01 4.38
CA HIS A 161 -9.53 3.42 4.85
C HIS A 161 -10.26 4.33 5.84
N LYS A 162 -9.53 4.88 6.82
CA LYS A 162 -10.08 5.83 7.79
C LYS A 162 -10.54 7.12 7.12
N ALA A 163 -9.71 7.72 6.27
CA ALA A 163 -10.06 8.95 5.54
C ALA A 163 -11.24 8.75 4.58
N SER A 164 -11.42 7.54 4.04
CA SER A 164 -12.60 7.21 3.24
C SER A 164 -13.87 7.11 4.08
N ALA A 165 -13.80 6.91 5.40
CA ALA A 165 -14.94 6.74 6.29
C ALA A 165 -15.54 8.06 6.82
N VAL A 166 -14.80 9.17 6.73
CA VAL A 166 -15.24 10.48 7.22
C VAL A 166 -15.95 11.23 6.09
N LYS A 167 -17.27 11.45 6.25
CA LYS A 167 -18.09 12.31 5.39
C LYS A 167 -18.50 13.58 6.11
#